data_AF-A0A162E9P9-F1
#
_entry.id   AF-A0A162E9P9-F1
#
_cell.length_a   1.000
_cell.length_b   1.000
_cell.length_c   1.000
_cell.angle_alpha   90.00
_cell.angle_beta   90.00
_cell.angle_gamma   90.00
#
_symmetry.space_group_name_H-M   'P 1'
#
loop_
_entity.id
_entity.type
_entity.pdbx_description
1 polymer ?
#
loop_
_entity_poly.entity_id
_entity_poly.type
_entity_poly.pdbx_seq_one_letter_code
_entity_poly.pdbx_strand_id
1 'polypeptide(L)'
;MPNAESPVGPALLVAHSGEPSHPIAPDRDVVAIGRAPLAGVQVEDPDVSQAHLRAVSEDGPWRILGNSPSGMFVDGRRKGSVTVSDKTIVRFGDPTGGKALTFEVVRPSNSPEEQRREQRPADQSDGQTSEPDPGVVRAGAAAAARRRELDISQRSLAADGIINAGALIAFEKGRSWPRERTRAKLEEVLQWPPGTIARIRHGDTAGHQPAVSTFEADAEAQPAEGPASLIAQAVAAAVDTCSLAIAALPPPEDPEFTERAAPILADLRQLEAIAVQATRISRITPELIKALGAVRRYHDKLMTLGATAPGATLAQRLYAARRRANLSASETAQAAGVAEEMIVRAEAEEALPAEAAEAIEALIRQIN
;
A
#
# COMPACT_ATOMS: atom_id res chain seq x y z
N MET A 1 29.95 51.57 5.76
CA MET A 1 30.02 50.85 7.05
C MET A 1 29.02 49.70 6.96
N PRO A 2 29.43 48.48 7.37
CA PRO A 2 29.02 47.23 6.74
C PRO A 2 27.71 46.68 7.31
N ASN A 3 27.04 45.85 6.49
CA ASN A 3 25.87 45.07 6.86
C ASN A 3 26.17 44.17 8.07
N ALA A 4 25.29 44.20 9.06
CA ALA A 4 25.30 43.26 10.15
C ALA A 4 24.98 41.84 9.62
N GLU A 5 26.01 41.01 9.51
CA GLU A 5 25.86 39.56 9.37
C GLU A 5 25.09 39.03 10.58
N SER A 6 23.94 38.41 10.31
CA SER A 6 23.18 37.67 11.32
C SER A 6 23.99 36.44 11.77
N PRO A 7 24.05 36.12 13.08
CA PRO A 7 24.84 35.00 13.60
C PRO A 7 24.05 33.69 13.47
N VAL A 8 23.61 33.37 12.25
CA VAL A 8 23.07 32.04 11.96
C VAL A 8 24.29 31.17 11.70
N GLY A 9 24.68 30.37 12.70
CA GLY A 9 25.74 29.38 12.52
C GLY A 9 25.47 28.53 11.26
N PRO A 10 26.51 28.18 10.49
CA PRO A 10 26.33 27.54 9.20
C PRO A 10 25.57 26.24 9.36
N ALA A 11 24.60 26.02 8.47
CA ALA A 11 23.65 24.93 8.62
C ALA A 11 24.37 23.57 8.48
N LEU A 12 24.07 22.63 9.38
CA LEU A 12 24.66 21.31 9.39
C LEU A 12 23.89 20.37 8.44
N LEU A 13 24.58 19.54 7.68
CA LEU A 13 23.94 18.56 6.80
C LEU A 13 23.94 17.19 7.46
N VAL A 14 22.78 16.58 7.66
CA VAL A 14 22.66 15.22 8.19
C VAL A 14 22.37 14.25 7.05
N ALA A 15 23.20 13.22 6.93
CA ALA A 15 23.03 12.13 5.98
C ALA A 15 22.42 10.90 6.69
N HIS A 16 21.21 10.52 6.30
CA HIS A 16 20.44 9.42 6.88
C HIS A 16 20.46 8.18 5.98
N SER A 17 21.19 7.15 6.41
CA SER A 17 21.29 5.83 5.78
C SER A 17 20.91 4.75 6.81
N GLY A 18 19.65 4.77 7.26
CA GLY A 18 19.27 4.03 8.47
C GLY A 18 19.86 4.64 9.75
N GLU A 19 19.78 3.93 10.88
CA GLU A 19 20.47 4.32 12.11
C GLU A 19 21.89 3.73 12.14
N PRO A 20 22.94 4.50 12.49
CA PRO A 20 22.92 5.92 12.89
C PRO A 20 22.98 6.93 11.73
N SER A 21 22.45 8.13 11.96
CA SER A 21 22.58 9.28 11.05
C SER A 21 23.95 9.95 11.18
N HIS A 22 24.48 10.46 10.07
CA HIS A 22 25.85 11.01 10.01
C HIS A 22 25.80 12.53 9.84
N PRO A 23 26.20 13.31 10.86
CA PRO A 23 26.30 14.76 10.75
C PRO A 23 27.54 15.17 9.95
N ILE A 24 27.34 16.10 9.01
CA ILE A 24 28.37 16.69 8.17
C ILE A 24 28.42 18.17 8.52
N ALA A 25 29.51 18.55 9.20
CA ALA A 25 29.75 19.92 9.58
C ALA A 25 30.18 20.77 8.37
N PRO A 26 29.75 22.04 8.30
CA PRO A 26 30.01 22.94 7.17
C PRO A 26 31.45 23.48 7.11
N ASP A 27 32.28 23.21 8.12
CA ASP A 27 33.72 23.52 8.14
C ASP A 27 34.55 22.58 7.27
N ARG A 28 33.93 21.52 6.74
CA ARG A 28 34.54 20.59 5.79
C ARG A 28 34.10 20.94 4.37
N ASP A 29 34.97 21.57 3.61
CA ASP A 29 34.70 22.06 2.24
C ASP A 29 34.11 20.99 1.31
N VAL A 30 34.62 19.75 1.37
CA VAL A 30 34.13 18.63 0.56
C VAL A 30 34.13 17.34 1.38
N VAL A 31 32.97 16.71 1.53
CA VAL A 31 32.83 15.41 2.20
C VAL A 31 32.45 14.33 1.20
N ALA A 32 33.32 13.32 1.06
CA ALA A 32 33.09 12.17 0.21
C ALA A 32 32.09 11.19 0.86
N ILE A 33 31.18 10.66 0.05
CA ILE A 33 30.13 9.73 0.47
C ILE A 33 30.17 8.52 -0.46
N GLY A 34 30.31 7.33 0.10
CA GLY A 34 30.40 6.10 -0.68
C GLY A 34 30.83 4.90 0.15
N ARG A 35 31.18 3.80 -0.52
CA ARG A 35 31.50 2.53 0.13
C ARG A 35 32.88 2.51 0.80
N ALA A 36 33.78 3.44 0.47
CA ALA A 36 35.12 3.45 1.03
C ALA A 36 35.09 3.64 2.56
N PRO A 37 35.84 2.85 3.35
CA PRO A 37 35.91 3.02 4.81
C PRO A 37 36.45 4.39 5.26
N LEU A 38 37.20 5.08 4.39
CA LEU A 38 37.73 6.42 4.64
C LEU A 38 36.79 7.55 4.15
N ALA A 39 35.60 7.23 3.63
CA ALA A 39 34.62 8.23 3.25
C ALA A 39 34.06 8.92 4.50
N GLY A 40 33.76 10.21 4.41
CA GLY A 40 33.19 10.95 5.55
C GLY A 40 31.76 10.50 5.90
N VAL A 41 31.06 9.88 4.94
CA VAL A 41 29.86 9.06 5.21
C VAL A 41 30.03 7.74 4.46
N GLN A 42 30.21 6.65 5.22
CA GLN A 42 30.34 5.31 4.67
C GLN A 42 28.96 4.69 4.41
N VAL A 43 28.79 4.13 3.22
CA VAL A 43 27.57 3.42 2.83
C VAL A 43 27.95 2.00 2.45
N GLU A 44 27.66 1.05 3.34
CA GLU A 44 27.92 -0.36 3.09
C GLU A 44 26.86 -0.94 2.17
N ASP A 45 27.17 -0.93 0.88
CA ASP A 45 26.30 -1.44 -0.17
C ASP A 45 27.14 -1.81 -1.40
N PRO A 46 27.04 -3.05 -1.92
CA PRO A 46 27.87 -3.49 -3.04
C PRO A 46 27.63 -2.68 -4.32
N ASP A 47 26.44 -2.10 -4.49
CA ASP A 47 26.08 -1.31 -5.68
C ASP A 47 26.50 0.17 -5.56
N VAL A 48 27.08 0.55 -4.42
CA VAL A 48 27.61 1.89 -4.18
C VAL A 48 29.12 1.92 -4.45
N SER A 49 29.53 2.78 -5.40
CA SER A 49 30.94 3.10 -5.67
C SER A 49 31.70 3.61 -4.43
N GLN A 50 33.03 3.41 -4.44
CA GLN A 50 33.91 3.81 -3.32
C GLN A 50 33.77 5.30 -2.93
N ALA A 51 33.69 6.19 -3.92
CA ALA A 51 33.45 7.62 -3.74
C ALA A 51 32.32 8.08 -4.67
N HIS A 52 31.08 7.75 -4.29
CA HIS A 52 29.92 7.85 -5.17
C HIS A 52 29.37 9.27 -5.27
N LEU A 53 29.29 9.99 -4.16
CA LEU A 53 28.83 11.37 -4.08
C LEU A 53 29.84 12.24 -3.33
N ARG A 54 29.72 13.55 -3.50
CA ARG A 54 30.41 14.56 -2.70
C ARG A 54 29.39 15.57 -2.17
N ALA A 55 29.38 15.82 -0.87
CA ALA A 55 28.68 16.94 -0.28
C ALA A 55 29.65 18.14 -0.23
N VAL A 56 29.19 19.29 -0.73
CA VAL A 56 29.96 20.54 -0.80
C VAL A 56 29.10 21.66 -0.23
N SER A 57 29.71 22.55 0.55
CA SER A 57 29.10 23.79 1.01
C SER A 57 30.01 24.95 0.61
N GLU A 58 29.61 25.73 -0.41
CA GLU A 58 30.28 26.97 -0.80
C GLU A 58 29.35 28.13 -0.40
N ASP A 59 29.69 28.83 0.69
CA ASP A 59 29.06 30.08 1.16
C ASP A 59 27.51 30.12 1.15
N GLY A 60 26.86 29.00 1.47
CA GLY A 60 25.40 28.96 1.55
C GLY A 60 24.80 27.55 1.48
N PRO A 61 24.05 27.19 0.42
CA PRO A 61 23.27 25.97 0.42
C PRO A 61 24.11 24.73 0.11
N TRP A 62 23.89 23.66 0.87
CA TRP A 62 24.53 22.37 0.64
C TRP A 62 24.22 21.82 -0.75
N ARG A 63 25.23 21.31 -1.44
CA ARG A 63 25.09 20.67 -2.75
C ARG A 63 25.67 19.28 -2.73
N ILE A 64 24.91 18.32 -3.24
CA ILE A 64 25.36 16.95 -3.46
C ILE A 64 25.72 16.80 -4.93
N LEU A 65 26.93 16.33 -5.20
CA LEU A 65 27.48 16.10 -6.53
C LEU A 65 27.64 14.61 -6.79
N GLY A 66 27.24 14.16 -7.97
CA GLY A 66 27.47 12.80 -8.45
C GLY A 66 28.89 12.63 -8.97
N ASN A 67 29.63 11.65 -8.45
CA ASN A 67 31.02 11.37 -8.84
C ASN A 67 31.23 9.92 -9.30
N SER A 68 30.14 9.20 -9.59
CA SER A 68 30.13 7.78 -9.99
C SER A 68 29.63 7.60 -11.42
N PRO A 69 30.18 6.64 -12.19
CA PRO A 69 29.65 6.27 -13.51
C PRO A 69 28.17 5.87 -13.47
N SER A 70 27.75 5.14 -12.42
CA SER A 70 26.36 4.72 -12.21
C SER A 70 25.43 5.92 -11.98
N GLY A 71 25.96 7.06 -11.57
CA GLY A 71 25.25 8.32 -11.42
C GLY A 71 24.36 8.40 -10.18
N MET A 72 23.87 9.62 -9.94
CA MET A 72 22.94 9.91 -8.85
C MET A 72 21.55 10.21 -9.37
N PHE A 73 20.52 9.80 -8.64
CA PHE A 73 19.12 9.96 -9.04
C PHE A 73 18.35 10.72 -7.96
N VAL A 74 17.55 11.70 -8.40
CA VAL A 74 16.65 12.47 -7.53
C VAL A 74 15.29 12.48 -8.23
N ASP A 75 14.24 12.07 -7.51
CA ASP A 75 12.89 11.91 -8.06
C ASP A 75 12.86 11.00 -9.31
N GLY A 76 13.65 9.92 -9.28
CA GLY A 76 13.77 8.95 -10.39
C GLY A 76 14.54 9.44 -11.61
N ARG A 77 15.05 10.69 -11.61
CA ARG A 77 15.81 11.27 -12.73
C ARG A 77 17.30 11.33 -12.40
N ARG A 78 18.14 10.90 -13.34
CA ARG A 78 19.60 11.03 -13.21
C ARG A 78 19.97 12.51 -13.20
N LYS A 79 20.72 12.94 -12.19
CA LYS A 79 21.24 14.30 -12.06
C LYS A 79 22.75 14.26 -11.87
N GLY A 80 23.44 15.35 -12.24
CA GLY A 80 24.86 15.53 -11.90
C GLY A 80 25.05 16.19 -10.54
N SER A 81 24.06 16.96 -10.09
CA SER A 81 24.06 17.65 -8.80
C SER A 81 22.65 17.94 -8.30
N VAL A 82 22.50 18.18 -7.00
CA VAL A 82 21.29 18.71 -6.39
C VAL A 82 21.62 19.59 -5.19
N THR A 83 20.91 20.72 -5.07
CA THR A 83 20.98 21.59 -3.89
C THR A 83 20.01 21.07 -2.82
N VAL A 84 20.45 21.00 -1.57
CA VAL A 84 19.66 20.56 -0.42
C VAL A 84 19.17 21.80 0.32
N SER A 85 17.87 22.07 0.23
CA SER A 85 17.24 23.23 0.89
C SER A 85 16.74 22.88 2.28
N ASP A 86 16.00 21.77 2.40
CA ASP A 86 15.46 21.25 3.66
C ASP A 86 15.75 19.74 3.77
N LYS A 87 15.09 18.93 2.94
CA LYS A 87 15.27 17.47 2.90
C LYS A 87 15.25 16.95 1.46
N THR A 88 16.31 16.26 1.06
CA THR A 88 16.50 15.74 -0.30
C THR A 88 16.90 14.28 -0.26
N ILE A 89 16.22 13.43 -1.02
CA ILE A 89 16.57 12.01 -1.17
C ILE A 89 17.39 11.84 -2.44
N VAL A 90 18.55 11.21 -2.31
CA VAL A 90 19.43 10.87 -3.43
C VAL A 90 19.60 9.36 -3.49
N ARG A 91 19.37 8.79 -4.67
CA ARG A 91 19.57 7.37 -4.95
C ARG A 91 20.86 7.12 -5.73
N PHE A 92 21.51 6.00 -5.43
CA PHE A 92 22.78 5.57 -6.02
C PHE A 92 22.55 4.57 -7.15
N GLY A 93 23.07 4.86 -8.34
CA GLY A 93 23.22 3.90 -9.45
C GLY A 93 21.93 3.44 -10.15
N ASP A 94 20.82 3.31 -9.43
CA ASP A 94 19.53 2.87 -9.95
C ASP A 94 18.40 3.84 -9.52
N PRO A 95 17.52 4.25 -10.45
CA PRO A 95 16.48 5.25 -10.22
C PRO A 95 15.34 4.81 -9.28
N THR A 96 15.08 3.51 -9.14
CA THR A 96 13.89 2.97 -8.46
C THR A 96 14.21 1.96 -7.37
N GLY A 97 15.19 1.08 -7.59
CA GLY A 97 15.65 0.03 -6.67
C GLY A 97 16.96 0.33 -5.94
N GLY A 98 17.76 1.30 -6.41
CA GLY A 98 19.08 1.59 -5.83
C GLY A 98 19.03 2.12 -4.40
N LYS A 99 20.07 1.87 -3.61
CA LYS A 99 20.22 2.41 -2.23
C LYS A 99 19.94 3.91 -2.23
N ALA A 100 19.28 4.41 -1.18
CA ALA A 100 18.91 5.81 -1.04
C ALA A 100 19.48 6.41 0.24
N LEU A 101 20.03 7.62 0.14
CA LEU A 101 20.43 8.45 1.26
C LEU A 101 19.53 9.67 1.34
N THR A 102 19.08 10.00 2.55
CA THR A 102 18.32 11.23 2.77
C THR A 102 19.22 12.28 3.39
N PHE A 103 19.32 13.43 2.75
CA PHE A 103 20.08 14.58 3.22
C PHE A 103 19.13 15.61 3.82
N GLU A 104 19.47 16.13 4.99
CA GLU A 104 18.66 17.11 5.71
C GLU A 104 19.51 18.24 6.27
N VAL A 105 19.08 19.48 6.07
CA VAL A 105 19.79 20.67 6.59
C VAL A 105 19.19 21.07 7.93
N VAL A 106 19.99 20.97 9.00
CA VAL A 106 19.61 21.33 10.36
C VAL A 106 20.31 22.63 10.76
N ARG A 107 19.53 23.64 11.13
CA ARG A 107 20.07 24.90 11.66
C ARG A 107 19.99 24.89 13.19
N PRO A 108 21.09 25.19 13.90
CA PRO A 108 21.02 25.37 15.34
C PRO A 108 20.21 26.63 15.67
N SER A 109 19.00 26.47 16.20
CA SER A 109 18.21 27.60 16.73
C SER A 109 18.59 27.82 18.19
N ASN A 110 19.35 28.89 18.47
CA ASN A 110 19.64 29.31 19.83
C ASN A 110 18.44 30.06 20.42
N SER A 111 17.51 29.36 21.09
CA SER A 111 16.54 30.00 21.99
C SER A 111 16.83 29.60 23.44
N PRO A 112 17.11 30.57 24.35
CA PRO A 112 17.59 30.30 25.70
C PRO A 112 16.60 29.56 26.62
N GLU A 113 15.37 29.32 26.16
CA GLU A 113 14.33 28.57 26.88
C GLU A 113 14.50 27.04 26.76
N GLU A 114 15.15 26.53 25.71
CA GLU A 114 15.37 25.08 25.52
C GLU A 114 16.56 24.57 26.36
N GLN A 115 17.62 25.37 26.51
CA GLN A 115 18.82 24.98 27.26
C GLN A 115 18.59 24.80 28.78
N ARG A 116 17.55 25.43 29.36
CA ARG A 116 17.19 25.20 30.77
C ARG A 116 16.42 23.90 31.01
N ARG A 117 15.88 23.27 29.95
CA ARG A 117 15.20 21.97 30.06
C ARG A 117 16.16 20.78 30.04
N GLU A 118 17.36 20.94 29.48
CA GLU A 118 18.33 19.85 29.28
C GLU A 118 19.28 19.60 30.46
N GLN A 119 19.25 20.39 31.55
CA GLN A 119 20.23 20.31 32.64
C GLN A 119 19.67 19.85 33.99
N ARG A 120 18.66 18.97 34.04
CA ARG A 120 18.29 18.29 35.30
C ARG A 120 18.54 16.78 35.20
N PRO A 121 19.28 16.17 36.16
CA PRO A 121 19.74 14.81 36.03
C PRO A 121 18.61 13.80 36.28
N ALA A 122 18.76 12.65 35.63
CA ALA A 122 17.88 11.50 35.70
C ALA A 122 17.88 10.86 37.09
N ASP A 123 16.73 10.87 37.77
CA ASP A 123 16.29 9.71 38.54
C ASP A 123 14.76 9.74 38.79
N GLN A 124 14.15 8.56 38.66
CA GLN A 124 12.79 8.14 39.06
C GLN A 124 11.58 8.48 38.15
N SER A 125 11.20 7.45 37.37
CA SER A 125 9.84 6.93 37.06
C SER A 125 8.68 7.91 36.83
N ASP A 126 8.29 8.09 35.56
CA ASP A 126 7.07 7.50 34.99
C ASP A 126 6.79 8.10 33.59
N GLY A 127 6.43 7.22 32.65
CA GLY A 127 6.20 7.59 31.25
C GLY A 127 4.92 8.41 31.04
N GLN A 128 4.96 9.34 30.10
CA GLN A 128 3.77 9.84 29.40
C GLN A 128 4.11 10.26 27.97
N THR A 129 3.98 9.26 27.10
CA THR A 129 3.62 9.36 25.69
C THR A 129 2.68 10.54 25.45
N SER A 130 3.05 11.44 24.55
CA SER A 130 2.11 12.43 24.02
C SER A 130 0.88 11.69 23.50
N GLU A 131 -0.27 11.86 24.14
CA GLU A 131 -1.49 11.16 23.75
C GLU A 131 -1.75 11.43 22.26
N PRO A 132 -1.89 10.37 21.42
CA PRO A 132 -2.17 10.56 20.01
C PRO A 132 -3.55 11.21 19.85
N ASP A 133 -3.62 12.30 19.08
CA ASP A 133 -4.87 13.03 18.79
C ASP A 133 -5.98 12.01 18.46
N PRO A 134 -7.05 11.90 19.28
CA PRO A 134 -8.07 10.87 19.10
C PRO A 134 -8.77 10.98 17.74
N GLY A 135 -8.81 12.17 17.14
CA GLY A 135 -9.30 12.35 15.77
C GLY A 135 -8.36 11.77 14.71
N VAL A 136 -7.05 11.87 14.91
CA VAL A 136 -6.05 11.29 14.00
C VAL A 136 -6.05 9.76 14.11
N VAL A 137 -6.21 9.21 15.32
CA VAL A 137 -6.39 7.78 15.54
C VAL A 137 -7.65 7.26 14.84
N ARG A 138 -8.78 7.96 14.98
CA ARG A 138 -10.04 7.59 14.30
C ARG A 138 -9.91 7.60 12.78
N ALA A 139 -9.36 8.68 12.22
CA ALA A 139 -9.19 8.82 10.78
C ALA A 139 -8.18 7.83 10.20
N GLY A 140 -7.08 7.58 10.91
CA GLY A 140 -6.09 6.57 10.55
C GLY A 140 -6.66 5.15 10.56
N ALA A 141 -7.37 4.79 11.63
CA ALA A 141 -8.02 3.49 11.75
C ALA A 141 -9.10 3.29 10.68
N ALA A 142 -9.90 4.33 10.39
CA ALA A 142 -10.91 4.30 9.34
C ALA A 142 -10.29 4.13 7.95
N ALA A 143 -9.21 4.86 7.64
CA ALA A 143 -8.49 4.72 6.38
C ALA A 143 -7.88 3.33 6.23
N ALA A 144 -7.30 2.78 7.30
CA ALA A 144 -6.76 1.42 7.32
C ALA A 144 -7.85 0.36 7.12
N ALA A 145 -9.02 0.54 7.75
CA ALA A 145 -10.16 -0.35 7.59
C ALA A 145 -10.67 -0.31 6.14
N ARG A 146 -10.91 0.89 5.59
CA ARG A 146 -11.38 1.06 4.21
C ARG A 146 -10.41 0.50 3.18
N ARG A 147 -9.11 0.70 3.39
CA ARG A 147 -8.07 0.12 2.54
C ARG A 147 -8.14 -1.41 2.50
N ARG A 148 -8.32 -2.05 3.66
CA ARG A 148 -8.49 -3.51 3.76
C ARG A 148 -9.81 -3.97 3.15
N GLU A 149 -10.88 -3.18 3.26
CA GLU A 149 -12.16 -3.48 2.60
C GLU A 149 -12.06 -3.51 1.07
N LEU A 150 -11.22 -2.65 0.50
CA LEU A 150 -10.97 -2.59 -0.95
C LEU A 150 -9.86 -3.55 -1.42
N ASP A 151 -9.34 -4.38 -0.51
CA ASP A 151 -8.21 -5.30 -0.75
C ASP A 151 -6.94 -4.62 -1.29
N ILE A 152 -6.75 -3.35 -0.91
CA ILE A 152 -5.61 -2.54 -1.35
C ILE A 152 -4.47 -2.78 -0.36
N SER A 153 -3.32 -3.25 -0.84
CA SER A 153 -2.16 -3.45 0.04
C SER A 153 -1.45 -2.12 0.35
N GLN A 154 -0.77 -2.02 1.51
CA GLN A 154 0.07 -0.84 1.81
C GLN A 154 1.21 -0.68 0.78
N ARG A 155 1.67 -1.80 0.21
CA ARG A 155 2.75 -1.85 -0.79
C ARG A 155 2.27 -1.37 -2.16
N SER A 156 1.03 -1.66 -2.55
CA SER A 156 0.46 -1.17 -3.83
C SER A 156 0.24 0.34 -3.81
N LEU A 157 -0.25 0.92 -2.69
CA LEU A 157 -0.34 2.39 -2.55
C LEU A 157 1.01 3.10 -2.60
N ALA A 158 2.07 2.43 -2.13
CA ALA A 158 3.44 2.95 -2.20
C ALA A 158 4.03 2.80 -3.61
N ALA A 159 3.73 1.69 -4.31
CA ALA A 159 4.12 1.46 -5.70
C ALA A 159 3.45 2.46 -6.65
N ASP A 160 2.18 2.79 -6.42
CA ASP A 160 1.42 3.78 -7.19
C ASP A 160 1.82 5.24 -6.87
N GLY A 161 2.80 5.45 -5.97
CA GLY A 161 3.33 6.78 -5.63
C GLY A 161 2.34 7.68 -4.88
N ILE A 162 1.34 7.09 -4.23
CA ILE A 162 0.24 7.82 -3.59
C ILE A 162 0.65 8.29 -2.20
N ILE A 163 1.31 7.42 -1.44
CA ILE A 163 1.90 7.73 -0.13
C ILE A 163 3.03 6.72 0.18
N ASN A 164 4.11 7.17 0.83
CA ASN A 164 5.18 6.27 1.28
C ASN A 164 4.63 5.27 2.33
N ALA A 165 4.99 3.99 2.24
CA ALA A 165 4.54 2.93 3.14
C ALA A 165 4.72 3.27 4.63
N GLY A 166 5.84 3.92 5.02
CA GLY A 166 6.06 4.34 6.40
C GLY A 166 5.12 5.45 6.85
N ALA A 167 4.81 6.41 5.97
CA ALA A 167 3.88 7.50 6.23
C ALA A 167 2.42 6.99 6.27
N LEU A 168 2.08 6.01 5.45
CA LEU A 168 0.80 5.32 5.51
C LEU A 168 0.63 4.56 6.83
N ILE A 169 1.63 3.81 7.27
CA ILE A 169 1.59 3.08 8.55
C ILE A 169 1.49 4.04 9.74
N ALA A 170 2.24 5.16 9.72
CA ALA A 170 2.18 6.15 10.77
C ALA A 170 0.81 6.85 10.83
N PHE A 171 0.21 7.14 9.68
CA PHE A 171 -1.15 7.66 9.61
C PHE A 171 -2.20 6.64 10.09
N GLU A 172 -2.14 5.40 9.60
CA GLU A 172 -3.09 4.33 9.97
C GLU A 172 -3.06 4.01 11.47
N LYS A 173 -1.90 4.17 12.12
CA LYS A 173 -1.72 3.98 13.56
C LYS A 173 -1.96 5.26 14.38
N GLY A 174 -2.47 6.32 13.76
CA GLY A 174 -2.83 7.57 14.44
C GLY A 174 -1.64 8.43 14.88
N ARG A 175 -0.44 8.15 14.39
CA ARG A 175 0.80 8.82 14.80
C ARG A 175 1.18 10.02 13.94
N SER A 176 0.59 10.18 12.76
CA SER A 176 0.89 11.29 11.86
C SER A 176 -0.31 11.68 11.01
N TRP A 177 -0.45 12.97 10.69
CA TRP A 177 -1.50 13.48 9.82
C TRP A 177 -0.97 13.81 8.41
N PRO A 178 -1.40 13.13 7.34
CA PRO A 178 -0.92 13.38 5.98
C PRO A 178 -1.35 14.76 5.45
N ARG A 179 -0.53 15.32 4.55
CA ARG A 179 -0.82 16.59 3.86
C ARG A 179 -2.10 16.49 3.04
N GLU A 180 -2.78 17.61 2.82
CA GLU A 180 -4.08 17.68 2.13
C GLU A 180 -4.08 17.02 0.75
N ARG A 181 -3.07 17.29 -0.09
CA ARG A 181 -2.91 16.64 -1.40
C ARG A 181 -2.80 15.11 -1.29
N THR A 182 -2.11 14.60 -0.27
CA THR A 182 -1.96 13.16 -0.04
C THR A 182 -3.25 12.54 0.51
N ARG A 183 -3.99 13.27 1.36
CA ARG A 183 -5.32 12.85 1.82
C ARG A 183 -6.31 12.78 0.66
N ALA A 184 -6.32 13.76 -0.24
CA ALA A 184 -7.20 13.76 -1.42
C ALA A 184 -6.93 12.57 -2.34
N LYS A 185 -5.66 12.24 -2.61
CA LYS A 185 -5.31 11.05 -3.39
C LYS A 185 -5.67 9.74 -2.66
N LEU A 186 -5.49 9.70 -1.33
CA LEU A 186 -5.93 8.56 -0.53
C LEU A 186 -7.46 8.42 -0.57
N GLU A 187 -8.22 9.51 -0.51
CA GLU A 187 -9.68 9.50 -0.65
C GLU A 187 -10.11 8.98 -2.01
N GLU A 188 -9.48 9.41 -3.10
CA GLU A 188 -9.74 8.91 -4.45
C GLU A 188 -9.56 7.38 -4.53
N VAL A 189 -8.46 6.86 -4.01
CA VAL A 189 -8.15 5.43 -4.03
C VAL A 189 -9.02 4.63 -3.06
N LEU A 190 -9.36 5.22 -1.93
CA LEU A 190 -10.28 4.65 -0.94
C LEU A 190 -11.76 4.81 -1.35
N GLN A 191 -12.02 5.38 -2.53
CA GLN A 191 -13.34 5.67 -3.09
C GLN A 191 -14.22 6.49 -2.12
N TRP A 192 -13.59 7.46 -1.45
CA TRP A 192 -14.25 8.41 -0.58
C TRP A 192 -14.44 9.77 -1.26
N PRO A 193 -15.55 10.46 -0.99
CA PRO A 193 -15.70 11.85 -1.39
C PRO A 193 -14.54 12.71 -0.86
N PRO A 194 -14.13 13.76 -1.58
CA PRO A 194 -13.09 14.68 -1.10
C PRO A 194 -13.41 15.23 0.30
N GLY A 195 -12.41 15.28 1.17
CA GLY A 195 -12.52 15.79 2.55
C GLY A 195 -13.08 14.81 3.58
N THR A 196 -13.35 13.55 3.20
CA THR A 196 -13.86 12.52 4.12
C THR A 196 -12.88 12.19 5.25
N ILE A 197 -11.57 12.13 4.98
CA ILE A 197 -10.54 11.88 6.00
C ILE A 197 -10.55 12.99 7.05
N ALA A 198 -10.70 14.26 6.62
CA ALA A 198 -10.79 15.40 7.52
C ALA A 198 -12.06 15.34 8.41
N ARG A 199 -13.21 15.01 7.81
CA ARG A 199 -14.48 14.84 8.53
C ARG A 199 -14.41 13.76 9.62
N ILE A 200 -13.77 12.62 9.31
CA ILE A 200 -13.58 11.54 10.30
C ILE A 200 -12.71 11.98 11.48
N ARG A 201 -11.73 12.85 11.25
CA ARG A 201 -10.94 13.43 12.34
C ARG A 201 -11.81 14.28 13.28
N HIS A 202 -12.73 15.06 12.72
CA HIS A 202 -13.66 15.89 13.51
C HIS A 202 -14.78 15.09 14.21
N GLY A 203 -14.93 13.80 13.90
CA GLY A 203 -15.87 12.90 14.58
C GLY A 203 -17.02 12.40 13.70
N ASP A 204 -17.10 12.81 12.44
CA ASP A 204 -18.12 12.31 11.51
C ASP A 204 -17.79 10.87 11.09
N THR A 205 -18.71 9.93 11.27
CA THR A 205 -18.56 8.57 10.71
C THR A 205 -18.54 8.63 9.18
N ALA A 206 -17.70 7.80 8.55
CA ALA A 206 -17.36 7.78 7.11
C ALA A 206 -18.54 7.50 6.14
N GLY A 207 -19.80 7.73 6.54
CA GLY A 207 -21.01 7.46 5.77
C GLY A 207 -22.16 8.45 5.96
N HIS A 208 -21.98 9.62 6.59
CA HIS A 208 -23.03 10.65 6.63
C HIS A 208 -22.56 11.95 5.97
N GLN A 209 -23.33 12.42 4.98
CA GLN A 209 -23.34 13.85 4.64
C GLN A 209 -24.23 14.55 5.68
N PRO A 210 -23.83 15.67 6.28
CA PRO A 210 -24.80 16.71 6.53
C PRO A 210 -25.12 17.31 5.16
N ALA A 211 -26.26 16.91 4.60
CA ALA A 211 -26.90 17.72 3.59
C ALA A 211 -27.12 19.09 4.21
N VAL A 212 -26.51 20.13 3.65
CA VAL A 212 -26.95 21.49 3.92
C VAL A 212 -28.36 21.57 3.33
N SER A 213 -29.35 21.36 4.18
CA SER A 213 -30.74 21.63 3.90
C SER A 213 -31.35 22.12 5.20
N THR A 214 -31.36 23.45 5.34
CA THR A 214 -32.54 24.13 5.88
C THR A 214 -33.77 23.44 5.31
N PHE A 215 -34.45 22.64 6.13
CA PHE A 215 -35.84 22.83 6.54
C PHE A 215 -36.24 21.62 7.38
N GLU A 216 -36.52 21.93 8.64
CA GLU A 216 -37.55 21.37 9.52
C GLU A 216 -37.49 19.89 9.92
N ALA A 217 -37.61 19.75 11.24
CA ALA A 217 -37.75 18.52 11.99
C ALA A 217 -38.88 17.64 11.45
N ASP A 218 -38.63 16.34 11.35
CA ASP A 218 -39.55 15.35 11.91
C ASP A 218 -38.85 14.01 12.18
N ALA A 219 -39.06 13.57 13.42
CA ALA A 219 -39.19 12.20 13.93
C ALA A 219 -38.28 11.05 13.41
N GLU A 220 -37.66 10.40 14.40
CA GLU A 220 -37.28 8.99 14.46
C GLU A 220 -37.83 8.09 13.33
N ALA A 221 -36.96 7.67 12.41
CA ALA A 221 -37.20 6.55 11.54
C ALA A 221 -35.97 5.64 11.53
N GLN A 222 -36.18 4.40 11.98
CA GLN A 222 -35.25 3.28 11.86
C GLN A 222 -34.75 3.16 10.40
N PRO A 223 -33.51 2.69 10.14
CA PRO A 223 -33.04 2.55 8.78
C PRO A 223 -33.88 1.48 8.08
N ALA A 224 -34.77 1.91 7.19
CA ALA A 224 -35.46 1.02 6.29
C ALA A 224 -34.40 0.26 5.48
N GLU A 225 -34.27 -1.03 5.74
CA GLU A 225 -33.44 -1.96 4.97
C GLU A 225 -33.86 -1.89 3.50
N GLY A 226 -33.10 -1.18 2.68
CA GLY A 226 -33.31 -1.19 1.25
C GLY A 226 -33.11 -2.62 0.70
N PRO A 227 -33.74 -2.96 -0.44
CA PRO A 227 -33.61 -4.30 -1.05
C PRO A 227 -32.15 -4.72 -1.27
N ALA A 228 -31.23 -3.77 -1.53
CA ALA A 228 -29.81 -4.03 -1.64
C ALA A 228 -29.15 -4.52 -0.33
N SER A 229 -29.60 -4.01 0.82
CA SER A 229 -29.11 -4.44 2.14
C SER A 229 -29.57 -5.86 2.44
N LEU A 230 -30.84 -6.19 2.16
CA LEU A 230 -31.37 -7.55 2.30
C LEU A 230 -30.64 -8.56 1.40
N ILE A 231 -30.36 -8.20 0.14
CA ILE A 231 -29.58 -9.04 -0.76
C ILE A 231 -28.16 -9.24 -0.22
N ALA A 232 -27.50 -8.18 0.25
CA ALA A 232 -26.15 -8.28 0.82
C ALA A 232 -26.13 -9.17 2.07
N GLN A 233 -27.13 -9.06 2.96
CA GLN A 233 -27.28 -9.91 4.13
C GLN A 233 -27.51 -11.38 3.73
N ALA A 234 -28.36 -11.64 2.74
CA ALA A 234 -28.62 -12.99 2.23
C ALA A 234 -27.36 -13.62 1.62
N VAL A 235 -26.61 -12.87 0.81
CA VAL A 235 -25.32 -13.33 0.25
C VAL A 235 -24.31 -13.59 1.36
N ALA A 236 -24.22 -12.71 2.37
CA ALA A 236 -23.30 -12.90 3.49
C ALA A 236 -23.62 -14.18 4.29
N ALA A 237 -24.89 -14.42 4.62
CA ALA A 237 -25.32 -15.63 5.32
C ALA A 237 -25.05 -16.91 4.50
N ALA A 238 -25.25 -16.86 3.18
CA ALA A 238 -24.93 -17.97 2.29
C ALA A 238 -23.41 -18.23 2.23
N VAL A 239 -22.59 -17.18 2.17
CA VAL A 239 -21.12 -17.29 2.23
C VAL A 239 -20.66 -17.91 3.55
N ASP A 240 -21.26 -17.54 4.67
CA ASP A 240 -20.94 -18.16 5.97
C ASP A 240 -21.24 -19.67 5.95
N THR A 241 -22.36 -20.06 5.32
CA THR A 241 -22.70 -21.48 5.11
C THR A 241 -21.66 -22.20 4.24
N CYS A 242 -21.25 -21.59 3.12
CA CYS A 242 -20.17 -22.13 2.29
C CYS A 242 -18.86 -22.23 3.07
N SER A 243 -18.54 -21.26 3.93
CA SER A 243 -17.31 -21.27 4.74
C SER A 243 -17.26 -22.45 5.71
N LEU A 244 -18.39 -22.79 6.33
CA LEU A 244 -18.53 -23.96 7.19
C LEU A 244 -18.42 -25.25 6.38
N ALA A 245 -19.02 -25.31 5.20
CA ALA A 245 -18.89 -26.45 4.29
C ALA A 245 -17.44 -26.67 3.84
N ILE A 246 -16.71 -25.59 3.51
CA ILE A 246 -15.27 -25.63 3.17
C ILE A 246 -14.45 -26.16 4.36
N ALA A 247 -14.76 -25.70 5.58
CA ALA A 247 -14.06 -26.16 6.78
C ALA A 247 -14.32 -27.64 7.09
N ALA A 248 -15.42 -28.21 6.60
CA ALA A 248 -15.79 -29.62 6.75
C ALA A 248 -15.31 -30.51 5.60
N LEU A 249 -14.59 -29.97 4.61
CA LEU A 249 -13.98 -30.76 3.54
C LEU A 249 -12.86 -31.66 4.09
N PRO A 250 -12.68 -32.86 3.50
CA PRO A 250 -11.54 -33.70 3.82
C PRO A 250 -10.23 -33.04 3.33
N PRO A 251 -9.05 -33.60 3.67
CA PRO A 251 -7.78 -33.16 3.07
C PRO A 251 -7.81 -33.24 1.53
N PRO A 252 -7.08 -32.38 0.81
CA PRO A 252 -7.10 -32.36 -0.66
C PRO A 252 -6.56 -33.63 -1.31
N GLU A 253 -5.78 -34.45 -0.59
CA GLU A 253 -5.30 -35.74 -1.05
C GLU A 253 -6.37 -36.85 -1.01
N ASP A 254 -7.49 -36.59 -0.30
CA ASP A 254 -8.60 -37.53 -0.20
C ASP A 254 -9.37 -37.60 -1.53
N PRO A 255 -9.66 -38.80 -2.07
CA PRO A 255 -10.41 -38.94 -3.32
C PRO A 255 -11.81 -38.31 -3.28
N GLU A 256 -12.45 -38.21 -2.11
CA GLU A 256 -13.77 -37.58 -1.96
C GLU A 256 -13.72 -36.05 -1.99
N PHE A 257 -12.53 -35.44 -1.87
CA PHE A 257 -12.37 -33.98 -1.82
C PHE A 257 -13.00 -33.30 -3.02
N THR A 258 -12.65 -33.73 -4.24
CA THR A 258 -13.09 -33.08 -5.48
C THR A 258 -14.61 -33.15 -5.63
N GLU A 259 -15.21 -34.31 -5.33
CA GLU A 259 -16.66 -34.50 -5.40
C GLU A 259 -17.40 -33.59 -4.40
N ARG A 260 -16.88 -33.46 -3.17
CA ARG A 260 -17.47 -32.61 -2.14
C ARG A 260 -17.23 -31.12 -2.35
N ALA A 261 -16.12 -30.74 -2.99
CA ALA A 261 -15.79 -29.34 -3.27
C ALA A 261 -16.59 -28.76 -4.46
N ALA A 262 -16.93 -29.59 -5.45
CA ALA A 262 -17.65 -29.17 -6.65
C ALA A 262 -18.98 -28.42 -6.39
N PRO A 263 -19.92 -28.92 -5.55
CA PRO A 263 -21.16 -28.20 -5.27
C PRO A 263 -20.92 -26.86 -4.55
N ILE A 264 -19.92 -26.80 -3.66
CA ILE A 264 -19.57 -25.56 -2.94
C ILE A 264 -19.04 -24.50 -3.93
N LEU A 265 -18.20 -24.90 -4.90
CA LEU A 265 -17.73 -24.00 -5.96
C LEU A 265 -18.89 -23.50 -6.82
N ALA A 266 -19.84 -24.36 -7.17
CA ALA A 266 -21.03 -23.97 -7.92
C ALA A 266 -21.86 -22.93 -7.14
N ASP A 267 -22.11 -23.16 -5.84
CA ASP A 267 -22.83 -22.22 -4.97
C ASP A 267 -22.11 -20.87 -4.89
N LEU A 268 -20.78 -20.86 -4.72
CA LEU A 268 -19.99 -19.64 -4.69
C LEU A 268 -20.07 -18.85 -6.01
N ARG A 269 -20.03 -19.51 -7.17
CA ARG A 269 -20.21 -18.87 -8.48
C ARG A 269 -21.61 -18.28 -8.63
N GLN A 270 -22.63 -19.00 -8.18
CA GLN A 270 -24.00 -18.51 -8.19
C GLN A 270 -24.17 -17.28 -7.29
N LEU A 271 -23.58 -17.29 -6.09
CA LEU A 271 -23.58 -16.15 -5.17
C LEU A 271 -22.87 -14.93 -5.77
N GLU A 272 -21.72 -15.12 -6.45
CA GLU A 272 -21.05 -14.04 -7.16
C GLU A 272 -21.94 -13.45 -8.26
N ALA A 273 -22.58 -14.30 -9.07
CA ALA A 273 -23.50 -13.85 -10.13
C ALA A 273 -24.68 -13.04 -9.57
N ILE A 274 -25.30 -13.50 -8.47
CA ILE A 274 -26.39 -12.79 -7.78
C ILE A 274 -25.90 -11.44 -7.26
N ALA A 275 -24.75 -11.41 -6.60
CA ALA A 275 -24.19 -10.17 -6.03
C ALA A 275 -23.82 -9.16 -7.13
N VAL A 276 -23.15 -9.60 -8.20
CA VAL A 276 -22.83 -8.76 -9.36
C VAL A 276 -24.09 -8.24 -10.04
N GLN A 277 -25.12 -9.08 -10.21
CA GLN A 277 -26.39 -8.63 -10.76
C GLN A 277 -27.08 -7.58 -9.88
N ALA A 278 -27.02 -7.75 -8.55
CA ALA A 278 -27.55 -6.77 -7.61
C ALA A 278 -26.84 -5.41 -7.72
N THR A 279 -25.52 -5.37 -7.99
CA THR A 279 -24.79 -4.11 -8.24
C THR A 279 -25.23 -3.37 -9.50
N ARG A 280 -25.83 -4.06 -10.47
CA ARG A 280 -26.33 -3.45 -11.72
C ARG A 280 -27.72 -2.85 -11.56
N ILE A 281 -28.57 -3.49 -10.75
CA ILE A 281 -29.98 -3.10 -10.56
C ILE A 281 -30.13 -2.10 -9.41
N SER A 282 -29.28 -2.19 -8.39
CA SER A 282 -29.35 -1.36 -7.17
C SER A 282 -28.12 -0.46 -7.03
N ARG A 283 -28.22 0.57 -6.18
CA ARG A 283 -27.06 1.36 -5.77
C ARG A 283 -26.03 0.43 -5.13
N ILE A 284 -24.77 0.54 -5.56
CA ILE A 284 -23.66 -0.20 -4.95
C ILE A 284 -23.54 0.23 -3.48
N THR A 285 -23.76 -0.71 -2.56
CA THR A 285 -23.65 -0.48 -1.12
C THR A 285 -22.35 -1.09 -0.56
N PRO A 286 -21.79 -0.53 0.53
CA PRO A 286 -20.62 -1.11 1.20
C PRO A 286 -20.82 -2.57 1.63
N GLU A 287 -22.03 -2.94 2.05
CA GLU A 287 -22.39 -4.29 2.48
C GLU A 287 -22.32 -5.26 1.30
N LEU A 288 -22.80 -4.85 0.12
CA LEU A 288 -22.73 -5.65 -1.09
C LEU A 288 -21.29 -5.82 -1.59
N ILE A 289 -20.45 -4.77 -1.47
CA ILE A 289 -19.02 -4.86 -1.76
C ILE A 289 -18.34 -5.87 -0.82
N LYS A 290 -18.66 -5.82 0.49
CA LYS A 290 -18.12 -6.76 1.48
C LYS A 290 -18.55 -8.20 1.20
N ALA A 291 -19.82 -8.41 0.86
CA ALA A 291 -20.37 -9.71 0.50
C ALA A 291 -19.68 -10.27 -0.76
N LEU A 292 -19.57 -9.47 -1.83
CA LEU A 292 -18.87 -9.86 -3.06
C LEU A 292 -17.39 -10.18 -2.80
N GLY A 293 -16.70 -9.37 -2.00
CA GLY A 293 -15.33 -9.64 -1.58
C GLY A 293 -15.20 -10.95 -0.79
N ALA A 294 -16.18 -11.27 0.06
CA ALA A 294 -16.21 -12.53 0.80
C ALA A 294 -16.38 -13.75 -0.12
N VAL A 295 -17.34 -13.70 -1.06
CA VAL A 295 -17.53 -14.75 -2.08
C VAL A 295 -16.22 -15.00 -2.83
N ARG A 296 -15.59 -13.95 -3.36
CA ARG A 296 -14.36 -14.04 -4.14
C ARG A 296 -13.20 -14.64 -3.35
N ARG A 297 -13.05 -14.29 -2.06
CA ARG A 297 -12.01 -14.88 -1.20
C ARG A 297 -12.22 -16.37 -0.97
N TYR A 298 -13.44 -16.82 -0.71
CA TYR A 298 -13.71 -18.25 -0.52
C TYR A 298 -13.61 -19.05 -1.82
N HIS A 299 -14.02 -18.46 -2.95
CA HIS A 299 -13.80 -19.04 -4.26
C HIS A 299 -12.31 -19.20 -4.56
N ASP A 300 -11.50 -18.14 -4.38
CA ASP A 300 -10.05 -18.18 -4.58
C ASP A 300 -9.37 -19.23 -3.68
N LYS A 301 -9.75 -19.27 -2.40
CA LYS A 301 -9.26 -20.28 -1.44
C LYS A 301 -9.57 -21.70 -1.90
N LEU A 302 -10.81 -21.97 -2.29
CA LEU A 302 -11.24 -23.32 -2.67
C LEU A 302 -10.68 -23.74 -4.03
N MET A 303 -10.58 -22.83 -5.01
CA MET A 303 -9.93 -23.09 -6.30
C MET A 303 -8.45 -23.41 -6.12
N THR A 304 -7.74 -22.63 -5.31
CA THR A 304 -6.30 -22.84 -5.04
C THR A 304 -6.06 -24.14 -4.28
N LEU A 305 -6.90 -24.45 -3.28
CA LEU A 305 -6.82 -25.72 -2.55
C LEU A 305 -7.13 -26.91 -3.49
N GLY A 306 -8.20 -26.82 -4.27
CA GLY A 306 -8.59 -27.89 -5.20
C GLY A 306 -7.57 -28.15 -6.31
N ALA A 307 -6.81 -27.14 -6.72
CA ALA A 307 -5.72 -27.31 -7.67
C ALA A 307 -4.58 -28.22 -7.16
N THR A 308 -4.49 -28.45 -5.85
CA THR A 308 -3.50 -29.36 -5.24
C THR A 308 -3.97 -30.81 -5.17
N ALA A 309 -5.27 -31.06 -5.38
CA ALA A 309 -5.83 -32.40 -5.33
C ALA A 309 -5.42 -33.23 -6.56
N PRO A 310 -5.22 -34.57 -6.43
CA PRO A 310 -4.90 -35.44 -7.56
C PRO A 310 -5.94 -35.38 -8.70
N GLY A 311 -7.20 -35.14 -8.34
CA GLY A 311 -8.33 -35.01 -9.27
C GLY A 311 -8.64 -33.57 -9.70
N ALA A 312 -7.68 -32.64 -9.61
CA ALA A 312 -7.92 -31.23 -9.92
C ALA A 312 -8.42 -31.01 -11.35
N THR A 313 -9.51 -30.25 -11.51
CA THR A 313 -10.08 -29.92 -12.82
C THR A 313 -9.15 -29.00 -13.61
N LEU A 314 -9.33 -28.92 -14.94
CA LEU A 314 -8.60 -27.96 -15.76
C LEU A 314 -8.80 -26.53 -15.25
N ALA A 315 -10.03 -26.18 -14.85
CA ALA A 315 -10.37 -24.87 -14.31
C ALA A 315 -9.56 -24.51 -13.05
N GLN A 316 -9.50 -25.44 -12.09
CA GLN A 316 -8.75 -25.25 -10.84
C GLN A 316 -7.26 -25.08 -11.10
N ARG A 317 -6.67 -25.96 -11.94
CA ARG A 317 -5.26 -25.89 -12.31
C ARG A 317 -4.92 -24.60 -13.04
N LEU A 318 -5.74 -24.20 -14.01
CA LEU A 318 -5.59 -22.95 -14.76
C LEU A 318 -5.65 -21.74 -13.83
N TYR A 319 -6.69 -21.67 -13.01
CA TYR A 319 -6.92 -20.56 -12.09
C TYR A 319 -5.73 -20.40 -11.12
N ALA A 320 -5.29 -21.49 -10.49
CA ALA A 320 -4.19 -21.46 -9.55
C ALA A 320 -2.85 -21.09 -10.22
N ALA A 321 -2.57 -21.66 -11.41
CA ALA A 321 -1.38 -21.33 -12.19
C ALA A 321 -1.33 -19.84 -12.56
N ARG A 322 -2.45 -19.33 -13.09
CA ARG A 322 -2.61 -17.93 -13.47
C ARG A 322 -2.45 -16.99 -12.27
N ARG A 323 -3.08 -17.30 -11.14
CA ARG A 323 -2.99 -16.50 -9.91
C ARG A 323 -1.58 -16.47 -9.33
N ARG A 324 -0.89 -17.59 -9.31
CA ARG A 324 0.50 -17.68 -8.85
C ARG A 324 1.47 -16.91 -9.74
N ALA A 325 1.25 -16.95 -11.06
CA ALA A 325 2.01 -16.16 -12.04
C ALA A 325 1.57 -14.68 -12.11
N ASN A 326 0.52 -14.30 -11.37
CA ASN A 326 -0.10 -12.97 -11.38
C ASN A 326 -0.49 -12.50 -12.80
N LEU A 327 -1.06 -13.39 -13.60
CA LEU A 327 -1.49 -13.11 -14.98
C LEU A 327 -2.99 -12.76 -15.05
N SER A 328 -3.33 -11.83 -15.93
CA SER A 328 -4.72 -11.57 -16.33
C SER A 328 -5.25 -12.66 -17.28
N ALA A 329 -6.57 -12.72 -17.47
CA ALA A 329 -7.19 -13.64 -18.44
C ALA A 329 -6.67 -13.37 -19.86
N SER A 330 -6.57 -12.09 -20.24
CA SER A 330 -6.02 -11.66 -21.53
C SER A 330 -4.56 -12.09 -21.74
N GLU A 331 -3.68 -11.88 -20.76
CA GLU A 331 -2.27 -12.32 -20.86
C GLU A 331 -2.15 -13.85 -20.93
N THR A 332 -2.99 -14.56 -20.18
CA THR A 332 -3.06 -16.03 -20.22
C THR A 332 -3.50 -16.53 -21.59
N ALA A 333 -4.49 -15.87 -22.19
CA ALA A 333 -4.99 -16.19 -23.52
C ALA A 333 -3.92 -15.96 -24.60
N GLN A 334 -3.22 -14.82 -24.53
CA GLN A 334 -2.10 -14.51 -25.41
C GLN A 334 -0.97 -15.56 -25.27
N ALA A 335 -0.64 -15.94 -24.04
CA ALA A 335 0.39 -16.95 -23.78
C ALA A 335 0.00 -18.36 -24.26
N ALA A 336 -1.28 -18.73 -24.15
CA ALA A 336 -1.80 -20.01 -24.64
C ALA A 336 -2.11 -19.99 -26.15
N GLY A 337 -2.12 -18.83 -26.81
CA GLY A 337 -2.51 -18.72 -28.22
C GLY A 337 -4.01 -18.96 -28.46
N VAL A 338 -4.87 -18.66 -27.48
CA VAL A 338 -6.33 -18.84 -27.57
C VAL A 338 -7.05 -17.50 -27.41
N ALA A 339 -8.35 -17.45 -27.72
CA ALA A 339 -9.18 -16.29 -27.42
C ALA A 339 -9.38 -16.13 -25.89
N GLU A 340 -9.46 -14.89 -25.39
CA GLU A 340 -9.68 -14.61 -23.97
C GLU A 340 -10.96 -15.26 -23.41
N GLU A 341 -12.01 -15.30 -24.24
CA GLU A 341 -13.25 -16.03 -23.95
C GLU A 341 -13.00 -17.50 -23.55
N MET A 342 -12.01 -18.17 -24.17
CA MET A 342 -11.69 -19.57 -23.85
C MET A 342 -11.09 -19.71 -22.45
N ILE A 343 -10.33 -18.73 -21.97
CA ILE A 343 -9.81 -18.72 -20.61
C ILE A 343 -10.95 -18.52 -19.61
N VAL A 344 -11.86 -17.58 -19.88
CA VAL A 344 -13.04 -17.34 -19.02
C VAL A 344 -13.92 -18.59 -18.94
N ARG A 345 -14.22 -19.21 -20.08
CA ARG A 345 -14.99 -20.46 -20.16
C ARG A 345 -14.29 -21.63 -19.46
N ALA A 346 -12.97 -21.73 -19.60
CA ALA A 346 -12.18 -22.75 -18.92
C ALA A 346 -12.27 -22.62 -17.40
N GLU A 347 -12.11 -21.41 -16.84
CA GLU A 347 -12.23 -21.17 -15.40
C GLU A 347 -13.67 -21.35 -14.88
N ALA A 348 -14.67 -21.15 -15.73
CA ALA A 348 -16.08 -21.41 -15.44
C ALA A 348 -16.49 -22.89 -15.55
N GLU A 349 -15.55 -23.79 -15.88
CA GLU A 349 -15.80 -25.23 -16.14
C GLU A 349 -16.81 -25.48 -17.27
N GLU A 350 -16.89 -24.57 -18.24
CA GLU A 350 -17.68 -24.78 -19.44
C GLU A 350 -16.96 -25.68 -20.44
N ALA A 351 -17.74 -26.33 -21.31
CA ALA A 351 -17.18 -27.19 -22.36
C ALA A 351 -16.28 -26.37 -23.31
N LEU A 352 -15.05 -26.83 -23.55
CA LEU A 352 -14.08 -26.20 -24.45
C LEU A 352 -13.85 -27.05 -25.70
N PRO A 353 -13.50 -26.44 -26.85
CA PRO A 353 -12.89 -27.16 -27.96
C PRO A 353 -11.61 -27.87 -27.51
N ALA A 354 -11.36 -29.09 -28.00
CA ALA A 354 -10.21 -29.91 -27.60
C ALA A 354 -8.87 -29.18 -27.80
N GLU A 355 -8.70 -28.51 -28.93
CA GLU A 355 -7.49 -27.73 -29.25
C GLU A 355 -7.23 -26.61 -28.23
N ALA A 356 -8.28 -25.91 -27.78
CA ALA A 356 -8.15 -24.87 -26.76
C ALA A 356 -7.80 -25.47 -25.39
N ALA A 357 -8.40 -26.59 -25.02
CA ALA A 357 -8.08 -27.29 -23.78
C ALA A 357 -6.62 -27.76 -23.77
N GLU A 358 -6.13 -28.36 -24.86
CA GLU A 358 -4.74 -28.81 -25.00
C GLU A 358 -3.74 -27.64 -24.93
N ALA A 359 -4.05 -26.52 -25.58
CA ALA A 359 -3.21 -25.31 -25.53
C ALA A 359 -3.11 -24.74 -24.10
N ILE A 360 -4.24 -24.69 -23.39
CA ILE A 360 -4.29 -24.27 -21.98
C ILE A 360 -3.50 -25.24 -21.10
N GLU A 361 -3.63 -26.56 -21.30
CA GLU A 361 -2.86 -27.55 -20.55
C GLU A 361 -1.35 -27.48 -20.83
N ALA A 362 -0.95 -27.15 -22.06
CA ALA A 362 0.44 -26.91 -22.41
C ALA A 362 0.98 -25.67 -21.67
N LEU A 363 0.22 -24.57 -21.63
CA LEU A 363 0.59 -23.37 -20.88
C LEU A 363 0.74 -23.67 -19.38
N ILE A 364 -0.23 -24.34 -18.76
CA ILE A 364 -0.19 -24.70 -17.33
C ILE A 364 1.10 -25.45 -17.00
N ARG A 365 1.53 -26.41 -17.84
CA ARG A 365 2.78 -27.16 -17.64
C ARG A 365 4.04 -26.29 -17.75
N GLN A 366 4.01 -25.19 -18.49
CA GLN A 366 5.15 -24.29 -18.66
C GLN A 366 5.30 -23.27 -17.53
N ILE A 367 4.18 -22.84 -16.93
CA ILE A 367 4.16 -21.82 -15.87
C ILE A 367 4.04 -22.41 -14.46
N ASN A 368 3.81 -23.72 -14.34
CA ASN A 368 3.69 -24.39 -13.04
C ASN A 368 5.00 -24.75 -12.38
#